data_AF-A0A382G7W7-F1
#
_entry.id   AF-A0A382G7W7-F1
#
_cell.length_a   1.000
_cell.length_b   1.000
_cell.length_c   1.000
_cell.angle_alpha   90.00
_cell.angle_beta   90.00
_cell.angle_gamma   90.00
#
_symmetry.space_group_name_H-M   'P 1'
#
loop_
_entity.id
_entity.type
_entity.pdbx_description
1 polymer ?
#
loop_
_entity_poly.entity_id
_entity_poly.type
_entity_poly.pdbx_seq_one_letter_code
_entity_poly.pdbx_strand_id
1 'polypeptide(L)'
;VSSSLPGHLDSKLSRQILDAVAGGFESQLGFTMDLMRQPSVRGQESGAQALVYTALETRGYQMDRWAIDIGEIEAHPGFSPVNVDYSNAVNVVGTHAPVQNLGRSLILNGHIDVV
;
A
#
# COMPACT_ATOMS: atom_id res chain seq x y z
N VAL A 1 5.97 -18.90 -28.87
CA VAL A 1 5.84 -18.22 -27.56
C VAL A 1 4.46 -17.60 -27.52
N SER A 2 3.51 -18.21 -26.81
CA SER A 2 2.12 -17.74 -26.80
C SER A 2 2.06 -16.42 -26.04
N SER A 3 1.87 -15.34 -26.79
CA SER A 3 1.58 -14.01 -26.24
C SER A 3 0.14 -14.01 -25.74
N SER A 4 -0.09 -14.40 -24.49
CA SER A 4 -1.35 -14.07 -23.84
C SER A 4 -1.43 -12.54 -23.72
N LEU A 5 -2.36 -11.95 -24.48
CA LEU A 5 -2.73 -10.55 -24.31
C LEU A 5 -3.11 -10.33 -22.84
N PRO A 6 -2.69 -9.22 -22.21
CA PRO A 6 -3.21 -8.88 -20.89
C PRO A 6 -4.70 -8.60 -21.01
N GLY A 7 -5.54 -9.35 -20.30
CA GLY A 7 -6.95 -9.01 -20.19
C GLY A 7 -7.92 -10.18 -20.00
N HIS A 8 -7.55 -11.41 -20.35
CA HIS A 8 -8.43 -12.56 -20.09
C HIS A 8 -7.99 -13.34 -18.86
N LEU A 9 -8.64 -13.07 -17.72
CA LEU A 9 -8.59 -13.94 -16.56
C LEU A 9 -9.47 -15.16 -16.83
N ASP A 10 -8.89 -16.35 -16.67
CA ASP A 10 -9.65 -17.59 -16.74
C ASP A 10 -10.84 -17.57 -15.76
N SER A 11 -11.98 -18.12 -16.18
CA SER A 11 -13.23 -18.06 -15.41
C SER A 11 -13.15 -18.79 -14.07
N LYS A 12 -12.40 -19.90 -14.02
CA LYS A 12 -12.19 -20.65 -12.79
C LYS A 12 -11.29 -19.85 -11.85
N LEU A 13 -10.18 -19.30 -12.35
CA LEU A 13 -9.32 -18.42 -11.56
C LEU A 13 -10.08 -17.19 -11.02
N SER A 14 -10.90 -16.55 -11.86
CA SER A 14 -11.72 -15.40 -11.47
C SER A 14 -12.66 -15.75 -10.30
N ARG A 15 -13.34 -16.92 -10.38
CA ARG A 15 -14.19 -17.40 -9.30
C ARG A 15 -13.40 -17.69 -8.02
N GLN A 16 -12.24 -18.32 -8.13
CA GLN A 16 -11.37 -18.58 -6.97
C GLN A 16 -10.93 -17.30 -6.25
N ILE A 17 -10.62 -16.23 -7.00
CA ILE A 17 -10.30 -14.92 -6.42
C ILE A 17 -11.51 -14.34 -5.69
N LEU A 18 -12.69 -14.37 -6.32
CA LEU A 18 -13.92 -13.86 -5.72
C LEU A 18 -14.31 -14.64 -4.44
N ASP A 19 -14.19 -15.97 -4.47
CA ASP A 19 -14.46 -16.82 -3.31
C ASP A 19 -13.46 -16.54 -2.16
N ALA A 20 -12.18 -16.32 -2.48
CA ALA A 20 -11.16 -15.94 -1.49
C ALA A 20 -11.44 -14.56 -0.86
N VAL A 21 -11.87 -13.57 -1.67
CA VAL A 21 -12.28 -12.25 -1.17
C VAL A 21 -13.51 -12.37 -0.29
N ALA A 22 -14.53 -13.11 -0.72
CA ALA A 22 -15.75 -13.32 0.05
C ALA A 22 -15.45 -14.03 1.40
N GLY A 23 -14.58 -15.04 1.40
CA GLY A 23 -14.15 -15.74 2.61
C GLY A 23 -13.31 -14.85 3.55
N GLY A 24 -12.62 -13.84 3.04
CA GLY A 24 -11.82 -12.90 3.81
C GLY A 24 -12.56 -11.62 4.26
N PHE A 25 -13.83 -11.45 3.88
CA PHE A 25 -14.53 -10.18 4.00
C PHE A 25 -14.63 -9.65 5.44
N GLU A 26 -14.93 -10.52 6.41
CA GLU A 26 -14.99 -10.13 7.83
C GLU A 26 -13.63 -9.66 8.36
N SER A 27 -12.53 -10.29 7.93
CA SER A 27 -11.18 -9.85 8.31
C SER A 27 -10.82 -8.52 7.65
N GLN A 28 -11.22 -8.32 6.39
CA GLN A 28 -11.05 -7.04 5.70
C GLN A 28 -11.83 -5.92 6.41
N LEU A 29 -13.08 -6.18 6.81
CA LEU A 29 -13.89 -5.22 7.55
C LEU A 29 -13.25 -4.89 8.90
N GLY A 30 -12.77 -5.91 9.63
CA GLY A 30 -12.02 -5.74 10.88
C GLY A 30 -10.81 -4.82 10.73
N PHE A 31 -9.93 -5.13 9.76
CA PHE A 31 -8.75 -4.32 9.46
C PHE A 31 -9.11 -2.88 9.05
N THR A 32 -10.18 -2.70 8.28
CA THR A 32 -10.65 -1.36 7.88
C THR A 32 -11.13 -0.57 9.10
N MET A 33 -11.88 -1.18 10.01
CA MET A 33 -12.29 -0.55 11.26
C MET A 33 -11.09 -0.18 12.14
N ASP A 34 -10.05 -1.02 12.19
CA ASP A 34 -8.83 -0.72 12.96
C ASP A 34 -8.05 0.47 12.38
N LEU A 35 -7.99 0.58 11.04
CA LEU A 35 -7.45 1.77 10.37
C LEU A 35 -8.27 3.02 10.69
N MET A 36 -9.61 2.94 10.60
CA MET A 36 -10.49 4.08 10.90
C MET A 36 -10.43 4.56 12.36
N ARG A 37 -10.00 3.71 13.29
CA ARG A 37 -9.77 4.08 14.68
C ARG A 37 -8.48 4.86 14.91
N GLN A 38 -7.56 4.86 13.94
CA GLN A 38 -6.33 5.63 14.04
C GLN A 38 -6.63 7.11 13.74
N PRO A 39 -6.19 8.05 14.59
CA PRO A 39 -6.35 9.48 14.32
C PRO A 39 -5.30 9.95 13.31
N SER A 40 -5.35 9.45 12.08
CA SER A 40 -4.36 9.72 11.02
C SER A 40 -4.54 11.09 10.35
N VAL A 41 -4.87 12.11 11.12
CA VAL A 41 -4.77 13.50 10.66
C VAL A 41 -3.32 13.87 10.41
N ARG A 42 -3.09 14.96 9.69
CA ARG A 42 -1.74 15.40 9.33
C ARG A 42 -0.81 15.49 10.56
N GLY A 43 0.34 14.83 10.48
CA GLY A 43 1.36 14.73 11.54
C GLY A 43 1.10 13.65 12.60
N GLN A 44 -0.04 12.94 12.53
CA GLN A 44 -0.44 11.87 13.46
C GLN A 44 -0.66 10.52 12.74
N GLU A 45 -0.14 10.36 11.53
CA GLU A 45 -0.35 9.20 10.66
C GLU A 45 0.37 7.93 11.15
N SER A 46 1.29 8.07 12.11
CA SER A 46 2.21 7.00 12.53
C SER A 46 1.50 5.72 12.98
N GLY A 47 0.35 5.82 13.65
CA GLY A 47 -0.46 4.67 14.07
C GLY A 47 -1.04 3.91 12.86
N ALA A 48 -1.61 4.62 11.90
CA ALA A 48 -2.14 4.02 10.67
C ALA A 48 -1.02 3.41 9.81
N GLN A 49 0.12 4.10 9.68
CA GLN A 49 1.29 3.57 8.97
C GLN A 49 1.82 2.29 9.62
N ALA A 50 1.86 2.21 10.96
CA ALA A 50 2.30 1.03 11.68
C ALA A 50 1.37 -0.19 11.47
N LEU A 51 0.05 0.03 11.38
CA LEU A 51 -0.91 -1.04 11.04
C LEU A 51 -0.67 -1.58 9.63
N VAL A 52 -0.49 -0.70 8.63
CA VAL A 52 -0.20 -1.11 7.25
C VAL A 52 1.14 -1.84 7.15
N TYR A 53 2.18 -1.31 7.81
CA TYR A 53 3.50 -1.94 7.88
C TYR A 53 3.39 -3.38 8.41
N THR A 54 2.78 -3.55 9.59
CA THR A 54 2.64 -4.85 10.24
C THR A 54 1.83 -5.82 9.38
N ALA A 55 0.77 -5.34 8.73
CA ALA A 55 -0.06 -6.15 7.85
C ALA A 55 0.72 -6.69 6.64
N LEU A 56 1.55 -5.87 6.00
CA LEU A 56 2.38 -6.28 4.87
C LEU A 56 3.53 -7.18 5.31
N GLU A 57 4.21 -6.85 6.41
CA GLU A 57 5.30 -7.66 6.98
C GLU A 57 4.81 -9.08 7.33
N THR A 58 3.66 -9.19 7.99
CA THR A 58 3.05 -10.50 8.35
C THR A 58 2.70 -11.34 7.12
N ARG A 59 2.49 -10.70 5.96
CA ARG A 59 2.24 -11.37 4.67
C ARG A 59 3.52 -11.71 3.90
N GLY A 60 4.69 -11.44 4.46
CA GLY A 60 6.00 -11.77 3.88
C GLY A 60 6.50 -10.78 2.84
N TYR A 61 6.00 -9.54 2.85
CA TYR A 61 6.54 -8.49 2.00
C TYR A 61 7.88 -8.00 2.53
N GLN A 62 8.78 -7.60 1.63
CA GLN A 62 9.97 -6.84 1.99
C GLN A 62 9.55 -5.41 2.31
N MET A 63 9.88 -4.92 3.51
CA MET A 63 9.37 -3.66 4.01
C MET A 63 10.41 -2.55 3.94
N ASP A 64 9.99 -1.40 3.42
CA ASP A 64 10.70 -0.13 3.47
C ASP A 64 9.85 0.89 4.24
N ARG A 65 10.51 1.67 5.11
CA ARG A 65 9.89 2.75 5.88
C ARG A 65 10.86 3.92 6.01
N TRP A 66 10.46 5.10 5.56
CA TRP A 66 11.32 6.29 5.61
C TRP A 66 10.51 7.57 5.83
N ALA A 67 11.13 8.55 6.48
CA ALA A 67 10.60 9.91 6.58
C ALA A 67 10.89 10.68 5.29
N ILE A 68 9.99 11.57 4.90
CA ILE A 68 10.19 12.44 3.74
C ILE A 68 11.32 13.43 4.03
N ASP A 69 12.37 13.40 3.20
CA ASP A 69 13.38 14.46 3.16
C ASP A 69 12.96 15.53 2.16
N ILE A 70 12.69 16.74 2.64
CA ILE A 70 12.28 17.87 1.81
C ILE A 70 13.39 18.23 0.80
N GLY A 71 14.66 18.17 1.20
CA GLY A 71 15.79 18.50 0.33
C GLY A 71 15.91 17.56 -0.87
N GLU A 72 15.44 16.31 -0.74
CA GLU A 72 15.43 15.35 -1.84
C GLU A 72 14.30 15.61 -2.85
N ILE A 73 13.22 16.28 -2.44
CA ILE A 73 12.01 16.46 -3.27
C ILE A 73 11.76 17.90 -3.71
N GLU A 74 12.35 18.90 -3.07
CA GLU A 74 12.05 20.33 -3.31
C GLU A 74 12.36 20.80 -4.73
N ALA A 75 13.34 20.16 -5.39
CA ALA A 75 13.70 20.46 -6.78
C ALA A 75 12.75 19.81 -7.80
N HIS A 76 11.84 18.93 -7.36
CA HIS A 76 10.95 18.21 -8.26
C HIS A 76 9.84 19.14 -8.80
N PRO A 77 9.54 19.17 -10.11
CA PRO A 77 8.52 20.06 -10.67
C PRO A 77 7.10 19.87 -10.10
N GLY A 78 6.82 18.66 -9.60
CA GLY A 78 5.55 18.32 -8.94
C GLY A 78 5.53 18.56 -7.43
N PHE A 79 6.59 19.14 -6.85
CA PHE A 79 6.67 19.45 -5.43
C PHE A 79 5.66 20.54 -5.04
N SER A 80 5.02 20.36 -3.88
CA SER A 80 4.18 21.39 -3.26
C SER A 80 4.89 21.93 -2.02
N PRO A 81 4.97 23.28 -1.85
CA PRO A 81 5.59 23.87 -0.67
C PRO A 81 4.99 23.36 0.64
N VAL A 82 5.88 23.05 1.57
CA VAL A 82 5.56 22.50 2.88
C VAL A 82 5.46 23.64 3.89
N ASN A 83 4.24 23.93 4.37
CA ASN A 83 3.97 24.97 5.36
C ASN A 83 3.80 24.42 6.79
N VAL A 84 4.06 23.13 7.00
CA VAL A 84 3.85 22.41 8.26
C VAL A 84 5.01 21.47 8.54
N ASP A 85 5.18 21.05 9.79
CA ASP A 85 6.26 20.12 10.15
C ASP A 85 6.06 18.73 9.51
N TYR A 86 7.07 18.26 8.79
CA TYR A 86 7.11 16.97 8.08
C TYR A 86 7.97 15.93 8.81
N SER A 87 8.47 16.24 10.01
CA SER A 87 9.30 15.33 10.81
C SER A 87 8.66 13.94 11.03
N ASN A 88 7.32 13.88 11.04
CA ASN A 88 6.54 12.65 11.19
C ASN A 88 5.90 12.13 9.90
N ALA A 89 6.14 12.78 8.75
CA ALA A 89 5.62 12.36 7.46
C ALA A 89 6.40 11.15 6.95
N VAL A 90 5.90 9.96 7.28
CA VAL A 90 6.55 8.69 6.97
C VAL A 90 5.81 7.95 5.87
N ASN A 91 6.55 7.42 4.90
CA ASN A 91 6.07 6.48 3.89
C ASN A 91 6.37 5.04 4.31
N VAL A 92 5.48 4.13 3.93
CA VAL A 92 5.63 2.68 4.07
C VAL A 92 5.42 2.03 2.71
N VAL A 93 6.33 1.16 2.32
CA VAL A 93 6.23 0.35 1.09
C VAL A 93 6.49 -1.11 1.42
N GLY A 94 5.61 -1.99 0.94
CA GLY A 94 5.84 -3.43 0.94
C GLY A 94 6.07 -3.93 -0.48
N THR A 95 7.20 -4.58 -0.71
CA THR A 95 7.57 -5.17 -2.00
C THR A 95 7.39 -6.69 -1.97
N HIS A 96 6.54 -7.22 -2.87
CA HIS A 96 6.46 -8.66 -3.12
C HIS A 96 7.43 -9.04 -4.24
N ALA A 97 8.48 -9.78 -3.91
CA ALA A 97 9.40 -10.35 -4.90
C ALA A 97 8.88 -11.72 -5.37
N PRO A 98 8.42 -11.86 -6.61
CA PRO A 98 7.96 -13.15 -7.11
C PRO A 98 9.15 -14.10 -7.31
N VAL A 99 8.92 -15.41 -7.15
CA VAL A 99 9.94 -16.45 -7.41
C VAL A 99 10.44 -16.38 -8.86
N GLN A 100 9.56 -16.04 -9.80
CA GLN A 100 9.90 -15.82 -11.21
C GLN A 100 9.22 -14.55 -11.71
N ASN A 101 9.97 -13.68 -12.37
CA ASN A 101 9.45 -12.44 -12.93
C ASN A 101 9.00 -12.65 -14.38
N LEU A 102 7.79 -13.18 -14.56
CA LEU A 102 7.21 -13.55 -15.87
C LEU A 102 6.21 -12.51 -16.41
N GLY A 103 5.84 -11.51 -15.59
CA GLY A 103 4.78 -10.56 -15.87
C GLY A 103 5.25 -9.10 -15.90
N ARG A 104 4.29 -8.18 -15.85
CA ARG A 104 4.54 -6.74 -15.69
C ARG A 104 4.54 -6.37 -14.22
N SER A 105 5.40 -5.43 -13.82
CA SER A 105 5.37 -4.84 -12.48
C SER A 105 4.09 -4.04 -12.26
N LEU A 106 3.63 -3.98 -11.01
CA LEU A 106 2.45 -3.21 -10.58
C LEU A 106 2.76 -2.51 -9.26
N ILE A 107 2.39 -1.23 -9.17
CA ILE A 107 2.34 -0.49 -7.90
C ILE A 107 0.87 -0.25 -7.56
N LEU A 108 0.49 -0.60 -6.34
CA LEU A 108 -0.78 -0.20 -5.73
C LEU A 108 -0.44 0.84 -4.67
N ASN A 109 -0.90 2.07 -4.87
CA ASN A 109 -0.64 3.18 -3.97
C ASN A 109 -1.95 3.74 -3.41
N GLY A 110 -1.92 4.15 -2.14
CA GLY A 110 -3.01 4.84 -1.47
C GLY A 110 -2.43 5.72 -0.36
N HIS A 111 -3.13 6.80 -0.04
CA HIS A 111 -2.82 7.67 1.10
C HIS A 111 -3.77 7.33 2.26
N ILE A 112 -3.30 7.48 3.48
CA ILE A 112 -4.04 7.12 4.70
C ILE A 112 -4.16 8.29 5.68
N ASP A 113 -3.65 9.45 5.31
CA ASP A 113 -3.94 10.71 5.99
C ASP A 113 -5.37 11.15 5.73
N VAL A 114 -6.02 11.70 6.77
CA VAL A 114 -7.41 12.18 6.72
C VAL A 114 -7.51 13.65 7.14
N VAL A 115 -8.62 14.28 6.75
CA VAL A 115 -8.95 15.68 7.05
C VAL A 115 -9.60 15.88 8.41
#